data_AF-A0A9E0ADZ9-F1
#
_entry.id   AF-A0A9E0ADZ9-F1
#
_cell.length_a   1.000
_cell.length_b   1.000
_cell.length_c   1.000
_cell.angle_alpha   90.00
_cell.angle_beta   90.00
_cell.angle_gamma   90.00
#
_symmetry.space_group_name_H-M   'P 1'
#
loop_
_entity.id
_entity.type
_entity.pdbx_description
1 polymer ?
#
loop_
_entity_poly.entity_id
_entity_poly.type
_entity_poly.pdbx_seq_one_letter_code
_entity_poly.pdbx_strand_id
1 'polypeptide(L)' 'MSKTRSAQAESQPRYEVADVLNILGSKLENLAINSWQLRSLFALKKCRTSALGGHIDACDECGNISISYNS' A
#
# COMPACT_ATOMS: atom_id res chain seq x y z
N MET A 1 -12.31 30.29 -11.01
CA MET A 1 -12.41 29.63 -9.69
C MET A 1 -11.56 28.37 -9.74
N SER A 2 -10.24 28.50 -9.60
CA SER A 2 -9.31 27.38 -9.74
C SER A 2 -8.74 27.07 -8.36
N LYS A 3 -9.30 26.07 -7.67
CA LYS A 3 -8.64 25.50 -6.50
C LYS A 3 -7.65 24.46 -7.01
N THR A 4 -6.44 24.93 -7.35
CA THR A 4 -5.26 24.08 -7.40
C THR A 4 -5.09 23.46 -6.02
N ARG A 5 -5.57 22.23 -5.83
CA ARG A 5 -5.23 21.44 -4.64
C ARG A 5 -3.79 21.00 -4.83
N SER A 6 -2.85 21.82 -4.35
CA SER A 6 -1.47 21.42 -4.14
C SER A 6 -1.50 20.21 -3.20
N ALA A 7 -1.26 19.02 -3.75
CA ALA A 7 -0.98 17.84 -2.95
C ALA A 7 0.31 18.11 -2.18
N GLN A 8 0.19 18.34 -0.88
CA GLN A 8 1.34 18.47 0.01
C GLN A 8 2.16 17.18 -0.10
N ALA A 9 3.38 17.29 -0.62
CA ALA A 9 4.36 16.23 -0.57
C ALA A 9 4.88 16.11 0.88
N GLU A 10 4.10 15.45 1.74
CA GLU A 10 4.70 14.82 2.92
C GLU A 10 5.72 13.82 2.40
N SER A 11 6.95 13.90 2.90
CA SER A 11 8.03 13.00 2.50
C SER A 11 7.58 11.56 2.77
N GLN A 12 7.18 10.86 1.71
CA GLN A 12 6.75 9.47 1.82
C GLN A 12 7.86 8.65 2.49
N PRO A 13 7.51 7.77 3.44
CA PRO A 13 8.50 6.89 4.05
C PRO A 13 9.19 6.05 2.96
N ARG A 14 10.47 5.77 3.18
CA ARG A 14 11.27 4.98 2.22
C ARG A 14 10.72 3.56 2.01
N TYR A 15 10.01 3.03 3.00
CA TYR A 15 9.45 1.68 2.97
C TYR A 15 8.01 1.70 3.46
N GLU A 16 7.15 1.00 2.73
CA GLU A 16 5.81 0.62 3.18
C GLU A 16 5.89 -0.62 4.08
N VAL A 17 4.82 -0.89 4.83
CA VAL A 17 4.72 -2.09 5.68
C VAL A 17 4.90 -3.37 4.85
N ALA A 18 4.32 -3.41 3.64
CA ALA A 18 4.45 -4.54 2.74
C ALA A 18 5.92 -4.79 2.34
N ASP A 19 6.73 -3.74 2.15
CA ASP A 19 8.15 -3.88 1.79
C ASP A 19 8.94 -4.54 2.92
N VAL A 20 8.72 -4.08 4.16
CA VAL A 20 9.40 -4.66 5.34
C VAL A 20 9.03 -6.13 5.51
N LEU A 21 7.76 -6.49 5.33
CA LEU A 21 7.30 -7.88 5.42
C LEU A 21 7.83 -8.74 4.26
N ASN A 22 8.02 -8.18 3.07
CA ASN A 22 8.67 -8.85 1.95
C ASN A 22 10.15 -9.13 2.22
N ILE A 23 10.87 -8.16 2.80
CA ILE A 23 12.28 -8.29 3.17
C ILE A 23 12.46 -9.36 4.26
N LEU A 24 11.55 -9.42 5.24
CA LEU A 24 11.57 -10.44 6.28
C LEU A 24 11.30 -11.84 5.71
N GLY A 25 10.30 -11.99 4.83
CA GLY A 25 10.01 -13.24 4.14
C GLY A 25 9.86 -14.43 5.11
N SER A 26 10.57 -15.52 4.84
CA SER A 26 10.56 -16.74 5.68
C SER A 26 11.16 -16.53 7.08
N LYS A 27 11.90 -15.45 7.33
CA LYS A 27 12.40 -15.13 8.68
C LYS A 27 11.25 -14.84 9.65
N LEU A 28 10.06 -14.51 9.14
CA LEU A 28 8.87 -14.30 9.94
C LEU A 28 8.47 -15.55 10.73
N GLU A 29 8.72 -16.73 10.17
CA GLU A 29 8.43 -18.02 10.81
C GLU A 29 9.30 -18.28 12.05
N ASN A 30 10.47 -17.64 12.12
CA ASN A 30 11.39 -17.76 13.26
C ASN A 30 11.06 -16.81 14.41
N LEU A 31 10.08 -15.90 14.26
CA LEU A 31 9.78 -14.86 15.25
C LEU A 31 8.85 -15.31 16.40
N ALA A 32 8.66 -16.62 16.60
CA ALA A 32 7.77 -17.19 17.63
C ALA A 32 6.37 -16.50 17.67
N ILE A 33 5.85 -16.13 16.50
CA ILE A 33 4.56 -15.47 16.36
C ILE A 33 3.41 -16.48 16.38
N ASN A 34 2.29 -16.08 16.98
CA ASN A 34 1.09 -16.91 16.98
C ASN A 34 0.33 -16.82 15.64
N SER A 35 -0.63 -17.72 15.46
CA SER A 35 -1.40 -17.83 14.21
C SER A 35 -2.19 -16.57 13.86
N TRP A 36 -2.68 -15.83 14.85
CA TRP A 36 -3.40 -14.58 14.64
C TRP A 36 -2.46 -13.47 14.14
N GLN A 37 -1.28 -13.33 14.76
CA GLN A 37 -0.25 -12.40 14.31
C GLN A 37 0.18 -12.72 12.86
N LEU A 38 0.40 -13.99 12.53
CA LEU A 38 0.77 -14.39 11.17
C LEU A 38 -0.31 -14.01 10.15
N ARG A 39 -1.58 -14.24 10.46
CA ARG A 39 -2.71 -13.82 9.61
C ARG A 39 -2.77 -12.31 9.43
N SER A 40 -2.59 -11.55 10.51
CA SER A 40 -2.57 -10.08 10.47
C SER A 40 -1.42 -9.55 9.62
N LEU A 41 -0.21 -10.10 9.76
CA LEU A 41 0.94 -9.71 8.95
C LEU A 41 0.73 -10.06 7.47
N PHE A 42 0.11 -11.19 7.17
CA PHE A 42 -0.25 -11.54 5.79
C PHE A 42 -1.28 -10.58 5.18
N ALA A 43 -2.28 -10.14 5.96
CA ALA A 43 -3.25 -9.14 5.52
C ALA A 43 -2.56 -7.78 5.27
N LEU A 44 -1.70 -7.33 6.20
CA LEU A 44 -0.93 -6.10 6.07
C LEU A 44 -0.03 -6.11 4.84
N LYS A 45 0.59 -7.25 4.53
CA LYS A 45 1.42 -7.44 3.32
C LYS A 45 0.62 -7.24 2.02
N LYS A 46 -0.69 -7.51 2.02
CA LYS A 46 -1.58 -7.37 0.85
C LYS A 46 -2.33 -6.05 0.80
N CYS A 47 -2.41 -5.34 1.93
CA CYS A 47 -3.05 -4.04 2.03
C CYS A 47 -2.44 -3.07 1.00
N ARG A 48 -3.30 -2.29 0.32
CA ARG A 48 -2.92 -1.34 -0.73
C ARG A 48 -2.10 -1.94 -1.88
N THR A 49 -2.35 -3.21 -2.21
CA THR A 49 -1.82 -3.87 -3.42
C THR A 49 -2.96 -4.32 -4.35
N SER A 50 -2.61 -4.68 -5.58
CA SER A 50 -3.57 -5.24 -6.54
C SER A 50 -4.24 -6.53 -6.05
N ALA A 51 -3.67 -7.22 -5.05
CA ALA A 51 -4.25 -8.42 -4.48
C ALA A 51 -5.61 -8.19 -3.79
N LEU A 52 -5.91 -6.96 -3.36
CA LEU A 52 -7.20 -6.56 -2.78
C LEU A 52 -8.06 -5.75 -3.76
N GLY A 53 -7.65 -5.65 -5.01
CA GLY A 53 -8.26 -4.77 -6.01
C GLY A 53 -7.99 -3.28 -5.76
N GLY A 54 -8.59 -2.45 -6.60
CA GLY A 54 -8.38 -1.01 -6.58
C GLY A 54 -9.17 -0.30 -7.66
N HIS A 55 -8.96 1.01 -7.75
CA HIS A 55 -9.58 1.90 -8.72
C HIS A 55 -8.51 2.56 -9.58
N ILE A 56 -8.86 2.77 -10.85
CA ILE A 56 -8.07 3.54 -11.80
C ILE A 56 -8.93 4.73 -12.17
N ASP A 57 -8.49 5.92 -11.77
CA ASP A 57 -9.15 7.17 -12.10
C ASP A 57 -8.35 7.86 -13.22
N ALA A 58 -9.02 8.13 -14.34
CA ALA A 58 -8.43 8.83 -15.48
C ALA A 58 -9.14 10.17 -15.67
N CYS A 59 -8.37 11.23 -15.89
CA CYS A 59 -8.91 12.53 -16.23
C CYS A 59 -8.92 12.72 -17.75
N ASP A 60 -10.11 12.91 -18.33
CA ASP A 60 -10.28 13.09 -19.77
C ASP A 60 -9.74 14.44 -20.28
N GLU A 61 -9.54 15.43 -19.41
CA GLU A 61 -9.08 16.77 -19.79
C GLU A 61 -7.55 16.89 -19.82
N CYS A 62 -6.84 16.27 -18.87
CA CYS A 62 -5.38 16.36 -18.78
C CYS A 62 -4.63 15.04 -19.02
N GLY A 63 -5.36 13.93 -19.19
CA GLY A 63 -4.80 12.59 -19.42
C GLY A 63 -4.13 11.98 -18.18
N ASN A 64 -4.23 12.60 -17.01
CA ASN A 64 -3.63 12.06 -15.79
C ASN A 64 -4.36 10.79 -15.34
N ILE A 65 -3.58 9.75 -15.04
CA ILE A 65 -4.08 8.48 -14.50
C ILE A 65 -3.57 8.34 -13.08
N SER A 66 -4.48 8.12 -12.13
CA SER A 66 -4.13 7.75 -10.75
C SER A 66 -4.69 6.37 -10.43
N ILE A 67 -3.84 5.52 -9.87
CA ILE A 67 -4.22 4.18 -9.41
C ILE A 67 -4.23 4.20 -7.88
N SER A 68 -5.32 3.72 -7.30
CA SER A 68 -5.45 3.52 -5.86
C SER A 68 -5.83 2.06 -5.58
N TYR A 69 -5.23 1.48 -4.54
CA TYR A 69 -5.54 0.10 -4.13
C TYR A 69 -6.33 0.10 -2.83
N ASN A 70 -7.11 -0.95 -2.57
CA ASN A 70 -7.92 -1.07 -1.37
C ASN A 70 -7.08 -1.41 -0.13
N SER A 71 -7.52 -0.92 1.03
CA SER A 71 -7.03 -1.34 2.35
C SER A 71 -8.04 -2.24 3.04
#